data_AF-A0A0R3IKQ2-F1
#
_entry.id   AF-A0A0R3IKQ2-F1
#
_cell.length_a   1.000
_cell.length_b   1.000
_cell.length_c   1.000
_cell.angle_alpha   90.00
_cell.angle_beta   90.00
_cell.angle_gamma   90.00
#
_symmetry.space_group_name_H-M   'P 1'
#
loop_
_entity.id
_entity.type
_entity.pdbx_description
1 polymer ?
#
loop_
_entity_poly.entity_id
_entity_poly.type
_entity_poly.pdbx_seq_one_letter_code
_entity_poly.pdbx_strand_id
1 'polypeptide(L)'
;MDAMFFGENEDVVVLFGDYEFSRLERYGIALANATIRRLRAQVARPSGDLPPVEGPHFVYEQGPQLFLGRRGRGALHIAWDTNLLIDYFEHGRALWEGESLSELLPGEHGEQLEALQIIVTLWVLRDIRFHILPRTITDSKRKELSPERREQRLTAWREFCAAVRIVADEDEYRGETLILPRSELDRALAEVPAGNDRELVAAAVRNKVHVFLTRDRGVLRAGKALRPFGLYITSPQDLLEDLACCGALSCLLQPEHLYWPMPDQQRVAHLVSALLRADPNPEAARPTNGS
;
A
#
# COMPACT_ATOMS: atom_id res chain seq x y z
N MET A 1 25.39 -16.65 -13.04
CA MET A 1 26.60 -16.12 -13.68
C MET A 1 26.99 -14.97 -12.80
N ASP A 2 27.90 -15.24 -11.87
CA ASP A 2 28.16 -14.37 -10.72
C ASP A 2 29.17 -13.28 -11.12
N ALA A 3 28.85 -12.02 -10.82
CA ALA A 3 29.79 -10.93 -11.03
C ALA A 3 30.64 -10.78 -9.76
N MET A 4 31.92 -11.20 -9.84
CA MET A 4 32.94 -10.84 -8.86
C MET A 4 33.56 -9.50 -9.25
N PHE A 5 33.61 -8.56 -8.31
CA PHE A 5 34.44 -7.37 -8.41
C PHE A 5 35.62 -7.52 -7.45
N PHE A 6 36.84 -7.45 -7.98
CA PHE A 6 38.08 -7.46 -7.20
C PHE A 6 38.47 -6.04 -6.84
N GLY A 7 38.49 -5.72 -5.54
CA GLY A 7 39.10 -4.51 -4.98
C GLY A 7 40.49 -4.82 -4.43
N GLU A 8 41.43 -3.89 -4.61
CA GLU A 8 42.89 -4.05 -4.41
C GLU A 8 43.38 -4.20 -2.95
N ASN A 9 42.52 -4.53 -1.98
CA ASN A 9 42.96 -4.86 -0.63
C ASN A 9 42.28 -6.16 -0.16
N GLU A 10 43.11 -7.14 0.17
CA GLU A 10 42.76 -8.53 0.54
C GLU A 10 42.02 -8.65 1.89
N ASP A 11 40.89 -7.97 2.05
CA ASP A 11 39.88 -8.33 3.04
C ASP A 11 38.61 -8.73 2.30
N VAL A 12 38.41 -10.05 2.17
CA VAL A 12 37.18 -10.64 1.68
C VAL A 12 36.09 -10.43 2.73
N VAL A 13 35.40 -9.29 2.67
CA VAL A 13 34.10 -9.12 3.31
C VAL A 13 33.10 -9.90 2.47
N VAL A 14 32.83 -11.14 2.86
CA VAL A 14 31.69 -11.90 2.31
C VAL A 14 30.41 -11.19 2.74
N LEU A 15 29.86 -10.38 1.84
CA LEU A 15 28.54 -9.77 1.99
C LEU A 15 27.48 -10.88 1.93
N PHE A 16 27.15 -11.47 3.08
CA PHE A 16 25.97 -12.32 3.25
C PHE A 16 24.64 -11.58 2.96
N GLY A 17 24.69 -10.27 2.68
CA GLY A 17 23.54 -9.44 2.30
C GLY A 17 22.96 -9.78 0.93
N ASP A 18 23.77 -10.11 -0.07
CA ASP A 18 23.31 -10.19 -1.47
C ASP A 18 22.40 -11.39 -1.77
N TYR A 19 22.55 -12.50 -1.04
CA TYR A 19 21.76 -13.71 -1.29
C TYR A 19 20.33 -13.59 -0.76
N GLU A 20 20.17 -13.14 0.49
CA GLU A 20 18.86 -12.89 1.09
C GLU A 20 18.14 -11.74 0.38
N PHE A 21 18.89 -10.69 0.00
CA PHE A 21 18.42 -9.57 -0.80
C PHE A 21 17.88 -10.02 -2.16
N SER A 22 18.68 -10.76 -2.93
CA SER A 22 18.26 -11.31 -4.23
C SER A 22 17.12 -12.32 -4.11
N ARG A 23 17.04 -13.05 -2.98
CA ARG A 23 15.95 -14.01 -2.74
C ARG A 23 14.62 -13.29 -2.50
N LEU A 24 14.60 -12.28 -1.63
CA LEU A 24 13.41 -11.50 -1.32
C LEU A 24 12.92 -10.75 -2.55
N GLU A 25 13.82 -10.10 -3.29
CA GLU A 25 13.46 -9.39 -4.53
C GLU A 25 12.83 -10.33 -5.57
N ARG A 26 13.45 -11.49 -5.85
CA ARG A 26 12.87 -12.52 -6.74
C ARG A 26 11.52 -13.01 -6.27
N TYR A 27 11.35 -13.20 -4.97
CA TYR A 27 10.10 -13.63 -4.37
C TYR A 27 8.99 -12.58 -4.54
N GLY A 28 9.28 -11.31 -4.26
CA GLY A 28 8.35 -10.19 -4.46
C GLY A 28 7.93 -10.04 -5.94
N ILE A 29 8.89 -10.12 -6.87
CA ILE A 29 8.61 -10.11 -8.31
C ILE A 29 7.71 -11.28 -8.70
N ALA A 30 7.99 -12.50 -8.23
CA ALA A 30 7.21 -13.68 -8.58
C ALA A 30 5.76 -13.56 -8.12
N LEU A 31 5.52 -13.05 -6.91
CA LEU A 31 4.19 -12.83 -6.35
C LEU A 31 3.44 -11.69 -7.05
N ALA A 32 4.11 -10.58 -7.33
CA ALA A 32 3.53 -9.49 -8.10
C ALA A 32 3.11 -9.99 -9.50
N ASN A 33 3.98 -10.73 -10.17
CA ASN A 33 3.68 -11.34 -11.47
C ASN A 33 2.56 -12.38 -11.41
N ALA A 34 2.48 -13.18 -10.34
CA ALA A 34 1.36 -14.11 -10.14
C ALA A 34 0.04 -13.35 -9.98
N THR A 35 0.03 -12.30 -9.16
CA THR A 35 -1.16 -11.46 -8.94
C THR A 35 -1.59 -10.73 -10.21
N ILE A 36 -0.65 -10.12 -10.94
CA ILE A 36 -0.90 -9.46 -12.23
C ILE A 36 -1.49 -10.44 -13.24
N ARG A 37 -0.97 -11.68 -13.32
CA ARG A 37 -1.52 -12.72 -14.20
C ARG A 37 -2.95 -13.08 -13.82
N ARG A 38 -3.25 -13.25 -12.53
CA ARG A 38 -4.62 -13.51 -12.05
C ARG A 38 -5.57 -12.38 -12.42
N LEU A 39 -5.17 -11.13 -12.19
CA LEU A 39 -5.97 -9.95 -12.55
C LEU A 39 -6.26 -9.89 -14.06
N ARG A 40 -5.25 -10.11 -14.90
CA ARG A 40 -5.42 -10.13 -16.36
C ARG A 40 -6.32 -11.27 -16.86
N ALA A 41 -6.40 -12.38 -16.12
CA ALA A 41 -7.31 -13.47 -16.47
C ALA A 41 -8.78 -13.14 -16.14
N GLN A 42 -9.02 -12.24 -15.19
CA GLN A 42 -10.35 -11.86 -14.73
C GLN A 42 -10.90 -10.61 -15.43
N VAL A 43 -10.01 -9.72 -15.88
CA VAL A 43 -10.38 -8.44 -16.51
C VAL A 43 -10.24 -8.55 -18.03
N ALA A 44 -11.32 -8.23 -18.75
CA ALA A 44 -11.26 -8.11 -20.21
C ALA A 44 -10.23 -7.02 -20.60
N ARG A 45 -9.45 -7.24 -21.67
CA ARG A 45 -8.49 -6.24 -22.12
C ARG A 45 -9.21 -4.89 -22.33
N PRO A 46 -8.70 -3.79 -21.76
CA PRO A 46 -9.31 -2.49 -21.96
C PRO A 46 -9.33 -2.17 -23.46
N SER A 47 -10.51 -1.82 -23.96
CA SER A 47 -10.71 -1.40 -25.35
C SER A 47 -10.44 0.10 -25.47
N GLY A 48 -9.29 0.48 -26.02
CA GLY A 48 -8.97 1.88 -26.34
C GLY A 48 -7.50 2.25 -26.19
N ASP A 49 -7.09 3.31 -26.89
CA ASP A 49 -5.81 3.98 -26.70
C ASP A 49 -5.87 4.78 -25.39
N LEU A 50 -5.53 4.13 -24.28
CA LEU A 50 -5.26 4.83 -23.03
C LEU A 50 -3.99 5.68 -23.23
N PRO A 51 -3.94 6.90 -22.67
CA PRO A 51 -2.75 7.72 -22.78
C PRO A 51 -1.55 6.96 -22.19
N PRO A 52 -0.38 6.98 -22.85
CA PRO A 52 0.79 6.28 -22.38
C PRO A 52 1.17 6.77 -20.98
N VAL A 53 1.42 5.82 -20.08
CA VAL A 53 1.85 6.12 -18.72
C VAL A 53 3.27 6.68 -18.75
N GLU A 54 3.44 7.94 -18.34
CA GLU A 54 4.74 8.59 -18.22
C GLU A 54 5.46 8.13 -16.93
N GLY A 55 6.10 6.96 -16.97
CA GLY A 55 6.90 6.44 -15.86
C GLY A 55 6.10 6.10 -14.59
N PRO A 56 6.79 5.90 -13.43
CA PRO A 56 6.14 5.42 -12.21
C PRO A 56 5.29 6.48 -11.48
N HIS A 57 5.57 7.75 -11.73
CA HIS A 57 4.94 8.87 -11.02
C HIS A 57 3.49 9.10 -11.49
N PHE A 58 2.77 9.96 -10.77
CA PHE A 58 1.44 10.43 -11.14
C PHE A 58 1.53 11.87 -11.66
N VAL A 59 0.82 12.15 -12.74
CA VAL A 59 0.54 13.52 -13.21
C VAL A 59 -0.76 13.95 -12.57
N TYR A 60 -0.71 14.92 -11.65
CA TYR A 60 -1.84 15.22 -10.76
C TYR A 60 -3.06 15.74 -11.52
N GLU A 61 -2.85 16.41 -12.65
CA GLU A 61 -3.89 16.93 -13.53
C GLU A 61 -4.71 15.82 -14.22
N GLN A 62 -4.16 14.61 -14.37
CA GLN A 62 -4.87 13.47 -14.98
C GLN A 62 -5.90 12.83 -14.03
N GLY A 63 -5.83 13.14 -12.74
CA GLY A 63 -6.76 12.64 -11.72
C GLY A 63 -7.32 13.76 -10.85
N PRO A 64 -8.10 14.72 -11.39
CA PRO A 64 -8.54 15.90 -10.64
C PRO A 64 -9.40 15.55 -9.41
N GLN A 65 -10.13 14.43 -9.45
CA GLN A 65 -10.91 13.94 -8.31
C GLN A 65 -10.02 13.37 -7.20
N LEU A 66 -8.99 12.61 -7.59
CA LEU A 66 -8.02 11.96 -6.70
C LEU A 66 -7.06 12.98 -6.06
N PHE A 67 -6.55 13.92 -6.87
CA PHE A 67 -5.53 14.88 -6.46
C PHE A 67 -6.09 16.24 -6.02
N LEU A 68 -7.41 16.43 -6.12
CA LEU A 68 -8.14 17.60 -5.61
C LEU A 68 -7.60 18.94 -6.15
N GLY A 69 -7.25 18.96 -7.43
CA GLY A 69 -6.78 20.17 -8.12
C GLY A 69 -5.28 20.49 -7.95
N ARG A 70 -4.51 19.61 -7.30
CA ARG A 70 -3.03 19.70 -7.30
C ARG A 70 -2.48 19.68 -8.73
N ARG A 71 -1.32 20.30 -8.90
CA ARG A 71 -0.61 20.42 -10.18
C ARG A 71 0.81 19.87 -10.11
N GLY A 72 1.32 19.45 -11.25
CA GLY A 72 2.64 18.87 -11.41
C GLY A 72 2.61 17.35 -11.32
N ARG A 73 3.76 16.79 -10.95
CA ARG A 73 3.99 15.34 -10.94
C ARG A 73 4.70 14.89 -9.69
N GLY A 74 4.39 13.68 -9.24
CA GLY A 74 5.04 13.07 -8.09
C GLY A 74 4.32 11.80 -7.63
N ALA A 75 4.62 11.37 -6.41
CA ALA A 75 4.05 10.17 -5.84
C ALA A 75 2.57 10.35 -5.44
N LEU A 76 1.87 9.24 -5.25
CA LEU A 76 0.57 9.20 -4.59
C LEU A 76 0.74 8.88 -3.10
N HIS A 77 0.44 9.83 -2.21
CA HIS A 77 0.57 9.65 -0.76
C HIS A 77 -0.73 9.16 -0.15
N ILE A 78 -0.71 8.00 0.49
CA ILE A 78 -1.88 7.34 1.06
C ILE A 78 -1.64 7.04 2.54
N ALA A 79 -2.54 7.44 3.42
CA ALA A 79 -2.58 6.99 4.81
C ALA A 79 -3.69 5.94 4.95
N TRP A 80 -3.40 4.87 5.68
CA TRP A 80 -4.39 3.85 5.98
C TRP A 80 -4.97 4.08 7.36
N ASP A 81 -6.27 3.87 7.47
CA ASP A 81 -6.93 3.65 8.75
C ASP A 81 -6.35 2.42 9.46
N THR A 82 -6.36 2.45 10.78
CA THR A 82 -5.90 1.40 11.68
C THR A 82 -6.63 0.09 11.44
N ASN A 83 -7.96 0.15 11.28
CA ASN A 83 -8.76 -1.06 11.05
C ASN A 83 -8.36 -1.72 9.72
N LEU A 84 -8.16 -0.93 8.66
CA LEU A 84 -7.74 -1.44 7.36
C LEU A 84 -6.36 -2.11 7.42
N LEU A 85 -5.41 -1.53 8.17
CA LEU A 85 -4.09 -2.12 8.40
C LEU A 85 -4.17 -3.44 9.16
N ILE A 86 -5.01 -3.52 10.20
CA ILE A 86 -5.22 -4.74 10.97
C ILE A 86 -5.83 -5.82 10.08
N ASP A 87 -6.90 -5.50 9.34
CA ASP A 87 -7.59 -6.46 8.47
C ASP A 87 -6.63 -7.00 7.40
N TYR A 88 -5.86 -6.11 6.76
CA TYR A 88 -4.90 -6.52 5.74
C TYR A 88 -3.74 -7.33 6.34
N PHE A 89 -3.32 -7.05 7.58
CA PHE A 89 -2.35 -7.90 8.26
C PHE A 89 -2.90 -9.29 8.61
N GLU A 90 -4.20 -9.40 8.91
CA GLU A 90 -4.85 -10.68 9.21
C GLU A 90 -5.13 -11.53 7.97
N HIS A 91 -5.47 -10.88 6.84
CA HIS A 91 -5.96 -11.57 5.64
C HIS A 91 -5.07 -11.42 4.40
N GLY A 92 -4.09 -10.51 4.43
CA GLY A 92 -3.25 -10.18 3.28
C GLY A 92 -2.45 -11.36 2.74
N ARG A 93 -2.06 -12.31 3.60
CA ARG A 93 -1.37 -13.52 3.14
C ARG A 93 -2.21 -14.32 2.14
N ALA A 94 -3.46 -14.63 2.52
CA ALA A 94 -4.38 -15.41 1.69
C ALA A 94 -4.57 -14.74 0.31
N LEU A 95 -4.65 -13.41 0.28
CA LEU A 95 -4.71 -12.60 -0.94
C LEU A 95 -3.47 -12.78 -1.83
N TRP A 96 -2.26 -12.80 -1.25
CA TRP A 96 -1.03 -13.02 -2.01
C TRP A 96 -0.91 -14.46 -2.55
N GLU A 97 -1.35 -15.44 -1.76
CA GLU A 97 -1.41 -16.86 -2.16
C GLU A 97 -2.48 -17.11 -3.24
N GLY A 98 -3.40 -16.17 -3.43
CA GLY A 98 -4.45 -16.24 -4.46
C GLY A 98 -5.70 -16.97 -3.99
N GLU A 99 -5.89 -17.09 -2.68
CA GLU A 99 -7.14 -17.55 -2.10
C GLU A 99 -8.23 -16.50 -2.34
N SER A 100 -9.44 -16.96 -2.64
CA SER A 100 -10.59 -16.10 -2.84
C SER A 100 -11.09 -15.61 -1.48
N LEU A 101 -10.94 -14.31 -1.19
CA LEU A 101 -11.47 -13.77 0.07
C LEU A 101 -12.99 -13.79 0.10
N SER A 102 -13.66 -13.78 -1.05
CA SER A 102 -15.12 -13.95 -1.10
C SER A 102 -15.60 -15.28 -0.46
N GLU A 103 -14.72 -16.29 -0.37
CA GLU A 103 -15.01 -17.56 0.33
C GLU A 103 -14.72 -17.48 1.84
N LEU A 104 -13.71 -16.70 2.24
CA LEU A 104 -13.28 -16.56 3.65
C LEU A 104 -14.04 -15.47 4.42
N LEU A 105 -14.44 -14.41 3.71
CA LEU A 105 -15.08 -13.19 4.21
C LEU A 105 -16.12 -12.69 3.18
N PRO A 106 -17.30 -13.33 3.11
CA PRO A 106 -18.30 -12.98 2.11
C PRO A 106 -18.86 -11.56 2.31
N GLY A 107 -19.08 -10.86 1.19
CA GLY A 107 -19.72 -9.53 1.12
C GLY A 107 -18.75 -8.36 0.99
N GLU A 108 -19.27 -7.14 1.24
CA GLU A 108 -18.58 -5.85 1.05
C GLU A 108 -17.18 -5.81 1.72
N HIS A 109 -16.98 -6.54 2.82
CA HIS A 109 -15.69 -6.58 3.50
C HIS A 109 -14.58 -7.26 2.66
N GLY A 110 -14.88 -8.42 2.06
CA GLY A 110 -13.93 -9.14 1.21
C GLY A 110 -13.59 -8.37 -0.05
N GLU A 111 -14.60 -7.78 -0.69
CA GLU A 111 -14.43 -6.95 -1.91
C GLU A 111 -13.49 -5.75 -1.65
N GLN A 112 -13.62 -5.09 -0.51
CA GLN A 112 -12.76 -3.96 -0.13
C GLN A 112 -11.30 -4.40 0.12
N LEU A 113 -11.09 -5.60 0.67
CA LEU A 113 -9.73 -6.14 0.86
C LEU A 113 -9.11 -6.60 -0.46
N GLU A 114 -9.90 -7.15 -1.37
CA GLU A 114 -9.45 -7.48 -2.73
C GLU A 114 -9.09 -6.21 -3.52
N ALA A 115 -9.89 -5.14 -3.42
CA ALA A 115 -9.55 -3.85 -3.99
C ALA A 115 -8.22 -3.29 -3.42
N LEU A 116 -8.04 -3.41 -2.10
CA LEU A 116 -6.79 -3.02 -1.44
C LEU A 116 -5.61 -3.86 -1.94
N GLN A 117 -5.77 -5.16 -2.16
CA GLN A 117 -4.73 -6.01 -2.74
C GLN A 117 -4.28 -5.52 -4.13
N ILE A 118 -5.21 -5.05 -4.96
CA ILE A 118 -4.88 -4.49 -6.28
C ILE A 118 -4.09 -3.19 -6.12
N ILE A 119 -4.47 -2.32 -5.18
CA ILE A 119 -3.74 -1.08 -4.89
C ILE A 119 -2.32 -1.38 -4.37
N VAL A 120 -2.16 -2.35 -3.48
CA VAL A 120 -0.83 -2.78 -3.00
C VAL A 120 -0.02 -3.44 -4.11
N THR A 121 -0.65 -4.17 -5.03
CA THR A 121 0.03 -4.72 -6.21
C THR A 121 0.48 -3.60 -7.15
N LEU A 122 -0.34 -2.56 -7.31
CA LEU A 122 -0.01 -1.39 -8.10
C LEU A 122 1.20 -0.64 -7.54
N TRP A 123 1.39 -0.63 -6.23
CA TRP A 123 2.57 -0.01 -5.58
C TRP A 123 3.91 -0.62 -6.03
N VAL A 124 3.96 -1.90 -6.41
CA VAL A 124 5.19 -2.48 -6.99
C VAL A 124 5.61 -1.71 -8.24
N LEU A 125 4.63 -1.24 -9.00
CA LEU A 125 4.83 -0.55 -10.25
C LEU A 125 4.90 0.96 -9.97
N ARG A 126 3.83 1.57 -9.46
CA ARG A 126 3.69 3.03 -9.35
C ARG A 126 4.29 3.59 -8.08
N ASP A 127 4.74 4.85 -8.13
CA ASP A 127 5.23 5.60 -6.97
C ASP A 127 4.07 5.94 -6.03
N ILE A 128 3.72 4.98 -5.18
CA ILE A 128 2.70 5.09 -4.13
C ILE A 128 3.41 5.07 -2.79
N ARG A 129 3.12 6.03 -1.92
CA ARG A 129 3.75 6.17 -0.61
C ARG A 129 2.74 5.98 0.48
N PHE A 130 2.85 4.86 1.19
CA PHE A 130 1.99 4.57 2.33
C PHE A 130 2.54 5.20 3.62
N HIS A 131 1.66 5.90 4.33
CA HIS A 131 1.93 6.57 5.59
C HIS A 131 1.22 5.81 6.72
N ILE A 132 2.01 5.21 7.60
CA ILE A 132 1.50 4.63 8.85
C ILE A 132 1.53 5.71 9.93
N LEU A 133 0.35 6.13 10.38
CA LEU A 133 0.24 7.19 11.38
C LEU A 133 0.52 6.64 12.78
N PRO A 134 1.23 7.39 13.66
CA PRO A 134 1.81 6.83 14.90
C PRO A 134 0.83 6.15 15.86
N ARG A 135 -0.45 6.60 15.91
CA ARG A 135 -1.44 6.07 16.88
C ARG A 135 -2.01 4.71 16.48
N THR A 136 -1.89 4.33 15.21
CA THR A 136 -2.35 3.04 14.66
C THR A 136 -1.67 1.81 15.28
N ILE A 137 -0.44 1.95 15.75
CA ILE A 137 0.35 0.82 16.27
C ILE A 137 -0.14 0.38 17.67
N THR A 138 -0.90 1.21 18.37
CA THR A 138 -1.26 0.99 19.79
C THR A 138 -2.47 0.05 19.99
N ASP A 139 -3.34 -0.07 18.98
CA ASP A 139 -4.67 -0.70 19.10
C ASP A 139 -4.73 -2.23 18.81
N SER A 140 -3.63 -2.86 18.37
CA SER A 140 -3.64 -4.25 17.87
C SER A 140 -3.74 -5.37 18.94
N LYS A 141 -4.15 -5.06 20.18
CA LYS A 141 -4.21 -6.05 21.28
C LYS A 141 -5.59 -6.70 21.39
N ARG A 142 -5.88 -7.75 20.60
CA ARG A 142 -7.20 -8.43 20.67
C ARG A 142 -7.25 -9.96 20.77
N LYS A 143 -6.15 -10.71 20.91
CA LYS A 143 -6.24 -12.17 21.14
C LYS A 143 -5.38 -12.68 22.30
N GLU A 144 -5.95 -13.59 23.09
CA GLU A 144 -5.26 -14.42 24.07
C GLU A 144 -4.34 -15.40 23.33
N LEU A 145 -3.09 -14.98 23.12
CA LEU A 145 -2.02 -15.81 22.58
C LEU A 145 -1.05 -16.17 23.71
N SER A 146 -0.34 -17.29 23.58
CA SER A 146 0.80 -17.57 24.45
C SER A 146 1.83 -16.42 24.37
N PRO A 147 2.63 -16.18 25.43
CA PRO A 147 3.58 -15.05 25.48
C PRO A 147 4.51 -14.99 24.26
N GLU A 148 5.06 -16.14 23.85
CA GLU A 148 5.95 -16.26 22.69
C GLU A 148 5.23 -15.93 21.36
N ARG A 149 4.00 -16.43 21.17
CA ARG A 149 3.20 -16.14 19.96
C ARG A 149 2.77 -14.69 19.88
N ARG A 150 2.52 -14.07 21.04
CA ARG A 150 2.20 -12.64 21.13
C ARG A 150 3.40 -11.78 20.74
N GLU A 151 4.60 -12.15 21.17
CA GLU A 151 5.83 -11.46 20.80
C GLU A 151 6.14 -11.60 19.31
N GLN A 152 6.03 -12.81 18.77
CA GLN A 152 6.20 -13.06 17.32
C GLN A 152 5.20 -12.25 16.48
N ARG A 153 3.92 -12.25 16.85
CA ARG A 153 2.90 -11.46 16.15
C ARG A 153 3.16 -9.96 16.25
N LEU A 154 3.66 -9.47 17.38
CA LEU A 154 4.02 -8.06 17.55
C LEU A 154 5.24 -7.68 16.71
N THR A 155 6.24 -8.55 16.61
CA THR A 155 7.40 -8.36 15.73
C THR A 155 6.97 -8.35 14.27
N ALA A 156 6.17 -9.32 13.84
CA ALA A 156 5.61 -9.36 12.48
C ALA A 156 4.77 -8.12 12.16
N TRP A 157 3.97 -7.62 13.12
CA TRP A 157 3.22 -6.38 12.96
C TRP A 157 4.13 -5.16 12.79
N ARG A 158 5.23 -5.08 13.55
CA ARG A 158 6.22 -4.00 13.41
C ARG A 158 6.94 -4.08 12.06
N GLU A 159 7.35 -5.27 11.64
CA GLU A 159 7.96 -5.52 10.33
C GLU A 159 7.01 -5.16 9.19
N PHE A 160 5.73 -5.52 9.30
CA PHE A 160 4.67 -5.15 8.37
C PHE A 160 4.52 -3.63 8.27
N CYS A 161 4.35 -2.94 9.40
CA CYS A 161 4.23 -1.48 9.42
C CYS A 161 5.49 -0.80 8.88
N ALA A 162 6.68 -1.34 9.16
CA ALA A 162 7.95 -0.82 8.65
C ALA A 162 8.08 -1.05 7.13
N ALA A 163 7.60 -2.17 6.61
CA ALA A 163 7.60 -2.46 5.18
C ALA A 163 6.63 -1.54 4.42
N VAL A 164 5.42 -1.34 4.96
CA VAL A 164 4.41 -0.44 4.35
C VAL A 164 4.87 1.01 4.42
N ARG A 165 5.40 1.47 5.55
CA ARG A 165 5.77 2.87 5.74
C ARG A 165 6.94 3.26 4.85
N ILE A 166 6.70 4.18 3.91
CA ILE A 166 7.80 4.88 3.23
C ILE A 166 8.19 6.08 4.08
N VAL A 167 9.48 6.17 4.45
CA VAL A 167 10.07 7.40 4.99
C VAL A 167 10.15 8.38 3.83
N ALA A 168 9.05 9.09 3.57
CA ALA A 168 9.06 10.22 2.65
C ALA A 168 9.95 11.31 3.26
N ASP A 169 10.79 11.92 2.43
CA ASP A 169 11.55 13.09 2.84
C ASP A 169 10.57 14.18 3.29
N GLU A 170 10.86 14.86 4.41
CA GLU A 170 9.97 15.91 4.94
C GLU A 170 9.83 17.07 3.92
N ASP A 171 10.84 17.24 3.07
CA ASP A 171 10.95 18.26 2.04
C ASP A 171 10.39 17.83 0.67
N GLU A 172 9.79 16.64 0.55
CA GLU A 172 9.21 16.21 -0.71
C GLU A 172 8.04 17.10 -1.15
N TYR A 173 8.07 17.54 -2.41
CA TYR A 173 6.98 18.29 -3.02
C TYR A 173 5.73 17.40 -3.22
N ARG A 174 4.61 17.79 -2.59
CA ARG A 174 3.34 17.05 -2.58
C ARG A 174 2.19 17.83 -3.26
N GLY A 175 2.54 18.74 -4.16
CA GLY A 175 1.61 19.67 -4.78
C GLY A 175 1.22 20.84 -3.87
N GLU A 176 0.70 21.89 -4.48
CA GLU A 176 0.10 23.02 -3.76
C GLU A 176 -1.29 22.65 -3.24
N THR A 177 -1.59 23.03 -2.01
CA THR A 177 -2.93 22.93 -1.42
C THR A 177 -3.44 24.33 -1.06
N LEU A 178 -4.76 24.49 -0.97
CA LEU A 178 -5.34 25.74 -0.48
C LEU A 178 -4.86 25.99 0.96
N ILE A 179 -4.30 27.18 1.20
CA ILE A 179 -3.90 27.61 2.54
C ILE A 179 -5.15 28.20 3.21
N LEU A 180 -5.75 27.41 4.10
CA LEU A 180 -6.94 27.79 4.86
C LEU A 180 -6.59 28.08 6.34
N PRO A 181 -7.37 28.94 7.03
CA PRO A 181 -7.20 29.18 8.46
C PRO A 181 -7.36 27.90 9.29
N ARG A 182 -6.64 27.80 10.41
CA ARG A 182 -6.75 26.65 11.35
C ARG A 182 -8.18 26.44 11.85
N SER A 183 -8.93 27.52 12.08
CA SER A 183 -10.33 27.44 12.51
C SER A 183 -11.25 26.73 11.52
N GLU A 184 -10.97 26.82 10.22
CA GLU A 184 -11.72 26.10 9.20
C GLU A 184 -11.37 24.60 9.23
N LEU A 185 -10.09 24.26 9.50
CA LEU A 185 -9.69 22.88 9.68
C LEU A 185 -10.37 22.26 10.91
N ASP A 186 -10.40 22.99 12.03
CA ASP A 186 -11.05 22.52 13.26
C ASP A 186 -12.55 22.29 13.05
N ARG A 187 -13.22 23.18 12.29
CA ARG A 187 -14.63 23.01 11.91
C ARG A 187 -14.82 21.76 11.06
N ALA A 188 -13.97 21.55 10.06
CA ALA A 188 -14.07 20.41 9.16
C ALA A 188 -13.76 19.08 9.88
N LEU A 189 -12.79 19.07 10.80
CA LEU A 189 -12.48 17.91 11.65
C LEU A 189 -13.59 17.59 12.65
N ALA A 190 -14.43 18.55 13.03
CA ALA A 190 -15.56 18.31 13.92
C ALA A 190 -16.61 17.38 13.29
N GLU A 191 -16.66 17.28 11.95
CA GLU A 191 -17.53 16.34 11.23
C GLU A 191 -17.03 14.89 11.28
N VAL A 192 -15.73 14.68 11.54
CA VAL A 192 -15.15 13.34 11.72
C VAL A 192 -15.56 12.82 13.11
N PRO A 193 -15.95 11.53 13.24
CA PRO A 193 -16.25 10.91 14.53
C PRO A 193 -15.19 11.23 15.59
N ALA A 194 -15.64 11.60 16.79
CA ALA A 194 -14.73 11.94 17.88
C ALA A 194 -13.93 10.70 18.33
N GLY A 195 -12.66 10.91 18.67
CA GLY A 195 -11.76 9.85 19.11
C GLY A 195 -10.54 9.71 18.20
N ASN A 196 -10.02 8.49 18.08
CA ASN A 196 -8.79 8.18 17.36
C ASN A 196 -8.88 8.58 15.87
N ASP A 197 -10.02 8.34 15.22
CA ASP A 197 -10.20 8.60 13.78
C ASP A 197 -10.00 10.09 13.44
N ARG A 198 -10.54 11.01 14.26
CA ARG A 198 -10.32 12.45 14.08
C ARG A 198 -8.85 12.83 14.17
N GLU A 199 -8.10 12.21 15.08
CA GLU A 199 -6.67 12.50 15.25
C GLU A 199 -5.84 11.93 14.09
N LEU A 200 -6.19 10.73 13.60
CA LEU A 200 -5.58 10.12 12.42
C LEU A 200 -5.83 10.99 11.18
N VAL A 201 -7.07 11.40 10.96
CA VAL A 201 -7.42 12.29 9.84
C VAL A 201 -6.71 13.65 9.97
N ALA A 202 -6.65 14.23 11.17
CA ALA A 202 -5.90 15.47 11.40
C ALA A 202 -4.39 15.31 11.16
N ALA A 203 -3.81 14.13 11.46
CA ALA A 203 -2.43 13.83 11.14
C ALA A 203 -2.21 13.67 9.63
N ALA A 204 -3.14 13.05 8.90
CA ALA A 204 -3.09 12.92 7.45
C ALA A 204 -3.08 14.30 6.75
N VAL A 205 -3.93 15.24 7.19
CA VAL A 205 -3.93 16.63 6.69
C VAL A 205 -2.59 17.32 6.98
N ARG A 206 -2.09 17.23 8.23
CA ARG A 206 -0.81 17.86 8.61
C ARG A 206 0.38 17.32 7.82
N ASN A 207 0.37 16.03 7.51
CA ASN A 207 1.37 15.37 6.68
C ASN A 207 1.13 15.56 5.17
N LYS A 208 0.16 16.39 4.76
CA LYS A 208 -0.18 16.65 3.34
C LYS A 208 -0.41 15.37 2.54
N VAL A 209 -1.00 14.35 3.18
CA VAL A 209 -1.36 13.09 2.52
C VAL A 209 -2.45 13.38 1.47
N HIS A 210 -2.39 12.69 0.33
CA HIS A 210 -3.38 12.86 -0.75
C HIS A 210 -4.67 12.13 -0.41
N VAL A 211 -4.55 10.87 0.05
CA VAL A 211 -5.67 9.97 0.31
C VAL A 211 -5.65 9.43 1.73
N PHE A 212 -6.78 9.48 2.43
CA PHE A 212 -7.01 8.71 3.65
C PHE A 212 -7.95 7.55 3.36
N LEU A 213 -7.44 6.32 3.40
CA LEU A 213 -8.19 5.10 3.13
C LEU A 213 -8.86 4.58 4.40
N THR A 214 -10.17 4.43 4.36
CA THR A 214 -10.95 3.85 5.47
C THR A 214 -12.18 3.13 4.95
N ARG A 215 -12.73 2.22 5.75
CA ARG A 215 -14.05 1.60 5.54
C ARG A 215 -15.11 2.16 6.48
N ASP A 216 -14.73 3.06 7.40
CA ASP A 216 -15.64 3.64 8.38
C ASP A 216 -16.59 4.63 7.70
N ARG A 217 -17.89 4.29 7.69
CA ARG A 217 -18.94 5.11 7.05
C ARG A 217 -19.09 6.49 7.69
N GLY A 218 -18.78 6.65 8.97
CA GLY A 218 -18.75 7.94 9.65
C GLY A 218 -17.62 8.83 9.13
N VAL A 219 -16.41 8.27 9.00
CA VAL A 219 -15.25 8.99 8.45
C VAL A 219 -15.44 9.31 6.96
N LEU A 220 -15.97 8.37 6.17
CA LEU A 220 -16.27 8.59 4.74
C LEU A 220 -17.25 9.75 4.53
N ARG A 221 -18.28 9.90 5.38
CA ARG A 221 -19.24 11.02 5.29
C ARG A 221 -18.59 12.38 5.48
N ALA A 222 -17.57 12.48 6.32
CA ALA A 222 -16.82 13.71 6.56
C ALA A 222 -15.87 14.08 5.40
N GLY A 223 -15.68 13.18 4.42
CA GLY A 223 -14.73 13.38 3.32
C GLY A 223 -14.91 14.68 2.55
N LYS A 224 -16.14 15.13 2.32
CA LYS A 224 -16.43 16.38 1.61
C LYS A 224 -15.87 17.61 2.31
N ALA A 225 -15.93 17.66 3.64
CA ALA A 225 -15.43 18.78 4.42
C ALA A 225 -13.89 18.90 4.38
N LEU A 226 -13.18 17.79 4.13
CA LEU A 226 -11.71 17.79 4.11
C LEU A 226 -11.08 17.98 2.72
N ARG A 227 -11.87 17.91 1.64
CA ARG A 227 -11.37 18.15 0.27
C ARG A 227 -10.67 19.51 0.10
N PRO A 228 -11.16 20.63 0.68
CA PRO A 228 -10.47 21.92 0.58
C PRO A 228 -9.07 21.92 1.20
N PHE A 229 -8.80 21.03 2.16
CA PHE A 229 -7.49 20.86 2.78
C PHE A 229 -6.59 19.88 2.01
N GLY A 230 -7.03 19.44 0.82
CA GLY A 230 -6.29 18.55 -0.05
C GLY A 230 -6.33 17.08 0.38
N LEU A 231 -7.17 16.69 1.34
CA LEU A 231 -7.30 15.29 1.75
C LEU A 231 -8.53 14.65 1.12
N TYR A 232 -8.31 13.59 0.35
CA TYR A 232 -9.36 12.76 -0.22
C TYR A 232 -9.62 11.55 0.69
N ILE A 233 -10.75 11.55 1.41
CA ILE A 233 -11.17 10.40 2.22
C ILE A 233 -12.02 9.48 1.36
N THR A 234 -11.63 8.22 1.24
CA THR A 234 -12.29 7.27 0.33
C THR A 234 -12.12 5.82 0.78
N SER A 235 -12.93 4.91 0.21
CA SER A 235 -12.80 3.47 0.42
C SER A 235 -11.75 2.86 -0.53
N PRO A 236 -11.16 1.69 -0.21
CA PRO A 236 -10.29 0.97 -1.14
C PRO A 236 -10.89 0.76 -2.54
N GLN A 237 -12.18 0.42 -2.60
CA GLN A 237 -12.87 0.17 -3.88
C GLN A 237 -13.04 1.46 -4.68
N ASP A 238 -13.50 2.54 -4.06
CA ASP A 238 -13.64 3.85 -4.71
C ASP A 238 -12.27 4.40 -5.18
N LEU A 239 -11.21 4.22 -4.38
CA LEU A 239 -9.86 4.59 -4.80
C LEU A 239 -9.39 3.79 -6.02
N LEU A 240 -9.69 2.48 -6.06
CA LEU A 240 -9.33 1.64 -7.19
C LEU A 240 -10.02 2.11 -8.47
N GLU A 241 -11.29 2.50 -8.39
CA GLU A 241 -12.04 3.09 -9.51
C GLU A 241 -11.42 4.41 -9.97
N ASP A 242 -11.08 5.31 -9.04
CA ASP A 242 -10.41 6.58 -9.36
C ASP A 242 -9.04 6.36 -10.02
N LEU A 243 -8.28 5.36 -9.56
CA LEU A 243 -7.01 4.94 -10.15
C LEU A 243 -7.21 4.35 -11.56
N ALA A 244 -8.29 3.59 -11.78
CA ALA A 244 -8.63 3.09 -13.10
C ALA A 244 -8.97 4.25 -14.06
N CYS A 245 -9.79 5.20 -13.60
CA CYS A 245 -10.22 6.37 -14.36
C CYS A 245 -9.05 7.28 -14.78
N CYS A 246 -8.01 7.40 -13.97
CA CYS A 246 -6.80 8.16 -14.33
C CYS A 246 -5.74 7.34 -15.10
N GLY A 247 -6.07 6.10 -15.51
CA GLY A 247 -5.18 5.23 -16.27
C GLY A 247 -4.03 4.63 -15.45
N ALA A 248 -4.09 4.69 -14.11
CA ALA A 248 -3.02 4.16 -13.27
C ALA A 248 -2.87 2.64 -13.40
N LEU A 249 -3.96 1.93 -13.70
CA LEU A 249 -3.99 0.48 -13.86
C LEU A 249 -3.45 -0.01 -15.22
N SER A 250 -3.19 0.88 -16.18
CA SER A 250 -2.73 0.47 -17.52
C SER A 250 -1.46 -0.37 -17.47
N CYS A 251 -0.50 -0.04 -16.59
CA CYS A 251 0.72 -0.85 -16.42
C CYS A 251 0.46 -2.27 -15.86
N LEU A 252 -0.64 -2.48 -15.12
CA LEU A 252 -1.05 -3.81 -14.69
C LEU A 252 -1.70 -4.59 -15.84
N LEU A 253 -2.54 -3.95 -16.65
CA LEU A 253 -3.38 -4.63 -17.64
C LEU A 253 -2.69 -4.81 -19.00
N GLN A 254 -1.78 -3.90 -19.37
CA GLN A 254 -1.11 -3.82 -20.66
C GLN A 254 0.42 -3.95 -20.46
N PRO A 255 1.03 -5.10 -20.83
CA PRO A 255 2.47 -5.33 -20.70
C PRO A 255 3.35 -4.24 -21.33
N GLU A 256 2.88 -3.60 -22.39
CA GLU A 256 3.55 -2.51 -23.11
C GLU A 256 3.76 -1.25 -22.27
N HIS A 257 3.02 -1.08 -21.17
CA HIS A 257 3.17 0.03 -20.24
C HIS A 257 3.94 -0.34 -18.96
N LEU A 258 4.52 -1.55 -18.90
CA LEU A 258 5.45 -1.92 -17.85
C LEU A 258 6.77 -1.19 -18.05
N TYR A 259 7.30 -0.61 -16.98
CA TYR A 259 8.63 0.00 -16.94
C TYR A 259 9.54 -0.76 -15.99
N TRP A 260 10.83 -0.73 -16.31
CA TRP A 260 11.89 -1.37 -15.55
C TRP A 260 13.02 -0.36 -15.27
N PRO A 261 13.62 -0.37 -14.07
CA PRO A 261 13.30 -1.21 -12.90
C PRO A 261 11.96 -0.82 -12.24
N MET A 262 11.29 -1.78 -11.60
CA MET A 262 10.08 -1.47 -10.80
C MET A 262 10.52 -0.85 -9.46
N PRO A 263 9.93 0.27 -9.01
CA PRO A 263 10.50 1.10 -7.94
C PRO A 263 10.55 0.47 -6.54
N ASP A 264 9.68 -0.49 -6.19
CA ASP A 264 9.51 -0.92 -4.78
C ASP A 264 9.45 -2.46 -4.57
N GLN A 265 10.14 -3.24 -5.40
CA GLN A 265 10.11 -4.72 -5.36
C GLN A 265 10.50 -5.31 -3.99
N GLN A 266 11.51 -4.74 -3.36
CA GLN A 266 12.04 -5.23 -2.08
C GLN A 266 11.07 -4.97 -0.92
N ARG A 267 10.33 -3.86 -0.96
CA ARG A 267 9.38 -3.52 0.10
C ARG A 267 8.18 -4.43 0.11
N VAL A 268 7.65 -4.77 -1.07
CA VAL A 268 6.58 -5.76 -1.19
C VAL A 268 7.07 -7.14 -0.74
N ALA A 269 8.32 -7.50 -0.99
CA ALA A 269 8.89 -8.73 -0.45
C ALA A 269 8.94 -8.73 1.10
N HIS A 270 9.36 -7.63 1.72
CA HIS A 270 9.33 -7.47 3.18
C HIS A 270 7.92 -7.49 3.75
N LEU A 271 6.96 -6.85 3.08
CA LEU A 271 5.54 -6.87 3.43
C LEU A 271 5.04 -8.32 3.50
N VAL A 272 5.22 -9.08 2.42
CA VAL A 272 4.73 -10.47 2.34
C VAL A 272 5.47 -11.36 3.34
N SER A 273 6.78 -11.18 3.51
CA SER A 273 7.55 -11.93 4.50
C SER A 273 7.03 -11.72 5.93
N ALA A 274 6.67 -10.47 6.28
CA ALA A 274 6.06 -10.16 7.57
C ALA A 274 4.68 -10.81 7.74
N LEU A 275 3.85 -10.81 6.68
CA LEU A 275 2.54 -11.50 6.68
C LEU A 275 2.68 -13.01 6.90
N LEU A 276 3.66 -13.67 6.28
CA LEU A 276 3.92 -15.10 6.46
C LEU A 276 4.35 -15.44 7.89
N ARG A 277 5.17 -14.60 8.52
CA ARG A 277 5.64 -14.79 9.91
C ARG A 277 4.54 -14.56 10.95
N ALA A 278 3.48 -13.84 10.59
CA ALA A 278 2.34 -13.59 11.47
C ALA A 278 1.42 -14.81 11.63
N ASP A 279 1.60 -15.86 10.80
CA ASP A 279 0.78 -17.06 10.83
C ASP A 279 1.06 -17.92 12.08
N PRO A 280 0.04 -18.27 12.88
CA PRO A 280 0.17 -19.24 13.97
C PRO A 280 0.53 -20.67 13.52
N ASN A 281 0.48 -21.01 12.23
CA ASN A 281 0.76 -22.36 11.72
C ASN A 281 1.83 -22.42 10.59
N PRO A 282 3.12 -22.15 10.91
CA PRO A 282 4.19 -21.99 9.93
C PRO A 282 4.55 -23.25 9.10
N GLU A 283 4.04 -24.44 9.45
CA GLU A 283 4.37 -25.68 8.74
C GLU A 283 3.70 -25.81 7.35
N ALA A 284 2.61 -25.06 7.10
CA ALA A 284 1.98 -25.02 5.77
C ALA A 284 2.74 -24.14 4.76
N ALA A 285 3.73 -23.35 5.21
CA ALA A 285 4.38 -22.30 4.42
C ALA A 285 5.71 -22.72 3.76
N ARG A 286 6.09 -24.02 3.79
CA ARG A 286 7.24 -24.46 2.99
C ARG A 286 6.84 -24.51 1.52
N PRO A 287 7.53 -23.80 0.61
CA PRO A 287 7.34 -24.03 -0.81
C PRO A 287 7.64 -25.51 -1.06
N THR A 288 6.67 -26.23 -1.59
CA THR A 288 6.92 -27.54 -2.18
C THR A 288 7.91 -27.29 -3.31
N ASN A 289 9.16 -27.69 -3.10
CA ASN A 289 10.13 -27.78 -4.17
C ASN A 289 9.57 -28.80 -5.16
N GLY A 290 8.93 -28.30 -6.22
CA GLY A 290 8.50 -29.11 -7.35
C GLY A 290 9.73 -29.63 -8.07
N SER A 291 9.94 -30.94 -7.98
CA SER A 291 10.81 -31.73 -8.85
C SER A 291 10.30 -31.74 -10.29
#